data_AF-A0A8C5XMA0-F1
#
_entry.id   AF-A0A8C5XMA0-F1
#
_cell.length_a   1.000
_cell.length_b   1.000
_cell.length_c   1.000
_cell.angle_alpha   90.00
_cell.angle_beta   90.00
_cell.angle_gamma   90.00
#
_symmetry.space_group_name_H-M   'P 1'
#
loop_
_entity.id
_entity.type
_entity.pdbx_description
1 polymer ?
#
loop_
_entity_poly.entity_id
_entity_poly.type
_entity_poly.pdbx_seq_one_letter_code
_entity_poly.pdbx_strand_id
1 'polypeptide(L)'
;MAENGDNEKMAALEAKICHQIEYYFGDFNLPRDKFLKEQIKLDEGWVPLEIMIKFNRLNRLTTDFNVIVEALSKSKAELMEISEDKTKIRRSPSKPLPEVTDEYKNDVKNRSVYIKGFPTDATLDDIKEWLEDKGQVLNIQMRRTLHKAFKGSIFAVFDSIESAKKFVETPGQKYKDTDLLILFKEDYFAKKNEERKQNKVEAKLRAKQEQEEKQKLEEDAEMKSLEEKSGCLLKFSGDLDDQTCREDLHVLFSSHGDIKWIDFVRGAKEGIILFKEKAKEALDKAKDANNGNLQLRNKEVTWEVLEGEVEKEALKKIIEDQQESLNKWKSKGRRFKGKGKGNKAAQPGSAKGKVQFQGKKTKFGSDDERDENGATGPAKRAREETDKEEPASKQQKTENGAGGDQ
;
A
#
# COMPACT_ATOMS: atom_id res chain seq x y z
N MET A 1 16.57 63.42 -10.59
CA MET A 1 16.93 62.11 -11.19
C MET A 1 16.91 60.97 -10.19
N ALA A 2 17.39 61.12 -8.94
CA ALA A 2 17.30 60.05 -7.93
C ALA A 2 15.84 59.60 -7.67
N GLU A 3 14.92 60.55 -7.45
CA GLU A 3 13.51 60.30 -7.09
C GLU A 3 12.76 59.36 -8.05
N ASN A 4 13.03 59.43 -9.36
CA ASN A 4 12.40 58.53 -10.34
C ASN A 4 12.84 57.08 -10.12
N GLY A 5 14.12 56.84 -9.83
CA GLY A 5 14.66 55.50 -9.61
C GLY A 5 14.22 54.88 -8.29
N ASP A 6 13.83 55.68 -7.29
CA ASP A 6 13.25 55.17 -6.05
C ASP A 6 11.74 54.94 -6.16
N ASN A 7 11.02 55.80 -6.89
CA ASN A 7 9.61 55.54 -7.26
C ASN A 7 9.45 54.27 -8.11
N GLU A 8 10.37 54.00 -9.05
CA GLU A 8 10.35 52.76 -9.85
C GLU A 8 10.56 51.50 -8.98
N LYS A 9 11.50 51.54 -8.03
CA LYS A 9 11.71 50.46 -7.05
C LYS A 9 10.47 50.26 -6.16
N MET A 10 9.82 51.35 -5.73
CA MET A 10 8.59 51.28 -4.94
C MET A 10 7.45 50.65 -5.74
N ALA A 11 7.21 51.06 -6.99
CA ALA A 11 6.21 50.44 -7.85
C ALA A 11 6.49 48.94 -8.09
N ALA A 12 7.75 48.55 -8.26
CA ALA A 12 8.15 47.15 -8.37
C ALA A 12 7.99 46.35 -7.06
N LEU A 13 8.11 47.01 -5.90
CA LEU A 13 7.84 46.42 -4.58
C LEU A 13 6.34 46.25 -4.34
N GLU A 14 5.54 47.27 -4.63
CA GLU A 14 4.07 47.23 -4.57
C GLU A 14 3.52 46.11 -5.45
N ALA A 15 3.98 46.02 -6.71
CA ALA A 15 3.60 44.93 -7.61
C ALA A 15 3.95 43.55 -7.01
N LYS A 16 5.12 43.38 -6.38
CA LYS A 16 5.49 42.12 -5.71
C LYS A 16 4.62 41.80 -4.50
N ILE A 17 4.16 42.82 -3.76
CA ILE A 17 3.22 42.68 -2.64
C ILE A 17 1.85 42.22 -3.14
N CYS A 18 1.28 42.88 -4.16
CA CYS A 18 -0.01 42.53 -4.77
C CYS A 18 -0.03 41.07 -5.21
N HIS A 19 0.88 40.68 -6.12
CA HIS A 19 0.95 39.30 -6.62
C HIS A 19 1.17 38.27 -5.50
N GLN A 20 1.84 38.63 -4.38
CA GLN A 20 2.05 37.70 -3.28
C GLN A 20 0.81 37.54 -2.40
N ILE A 21 0.04 38.60 -2.16
CA ILE A 21 -1.22 38.55 -1.41
C ILE A 21 -2.32 37.89 -2.25
N GLU A 22 -2.45 38.29 -3.51
CA GLU A 22 -3.38 37.70 -4.48
C GLU A 22 -3.10 36.20 -4.67
N TYR A 23 -1.84 35.77 -4.69
CA TYR A 23 -1.51 34.35 -4.69
C TYR A 23 -2.01 33.62 -3.42
N TYR A 24 -1.94 34.23 -2.23
CA TYR A 24 -2.39 33.60 -0.99
C TYR A 24 -3.91 33.41 -0.96
N PHE A 25 -4.68 34.41 -1.37
CA PHE A 25 -6.15 34.37 -1.45
C PHE A 25 -6.68 33.74 -2.76
N GLY A 26 -5.81 33.50 -3.74
CA GLY A 26 -6.14 32.95 -5.06
C GLY A 26 -6.47 31.45 -5.06
N ASP A 27 -7.09 31.01 -6.16
CA ASP A 27 -7.80 29.72 -6.29
C ASP A 27 -6.91 28.48 -6.11
N PHE A 28 -5.60 28.63 -6.26
CA PHE A 28 -4.63 27.54 -6.11
C PHE A 28 -4.11 27.36 -4.68
N ASN A 29 -4.00 28.45 -3.92
CA ASN A 29 -3.52 28.42 -2.53
C ASN A 29 -4.68 28.31 -1.55
N LEU A 30 -5.65 29.22 -1.63
CA LEU A 30 -6.68 29.40 -0.60
C LEU A 30 -7.45 28.09 -0.28
N PRO A 31 -7.92 27.26 -1.24
CA PRO A 31 -8.58 25.99 -0.91
C PRO A 31 -7.73 25.00 -0.09
N ARG A 32 -6.39 25.09 -0.20
CA ARG A 32 -5.41 24.19 0.41
C ARG A 32 -4.82 24.74 1.72
N ASP A 33 -4.75 26.06 1.85
CA ASP A 33 -4.20 26.74 3.02
C ASP A 33 -5.16 26.64 4.20
N LYS A 34 -4.85 25.74 5.14
CA LYS A 34 -5.67 25.54 6.35
C LYS A 34 -5.69 26.79 7.23
N PHE A 35 -4.54 27.42 7.42
CA PHE A 35 -4.40 28.55 8.33
C PHE A 35 -5.20 29.74 7.81
N LEU A 36 -5.04 30.11 6.53
CA LEU A 36 -5.80 31.21 5.94
C LEU A 36 -7.31 30.92 5.92
N LYS A 37 -7.72 29.67 5.66
CA LYS A 37 -9.13 29.21 5.76
C LYS A 37 -9.69 29.15 7.19
N GLU A 38 -8.83 29.16 8.21
CA GLU A 38 -9.25 29.28 9.60
C GLU A 38 -9.44 30.75 9.97
N GLN A 39 -8.53 31.66 9.57
CA GLN A 39 -8.66 33.11 9.80
C GLN A 39 -9.89 33.70 9.11
N ILE A 40 -10.12 33.38 7.83
CA ILE A 40 -11.25 33.85 7.01
C ILE A 40 -12.62 33.53 7.63
N LYS A 41 -12.72 32.54 8.53
CA LYS A 41 -13.98 32.16 9.20
C LYS A 41 -14.26 32.94 10.49
N LEU A 42 -13.29 33.72 10.99
CA LEU A 42 -13.44 34.42 12.26
C LEU A 42 -14.25 35.72 12.14
N ASP A 43 -14.18 36.38 10.97
CA ASP A 43 -14.56 37.79 10.82
C ASP A 43 -14.99 38.08 9.36
N GLU A 44 -16.04 37.41 8.86
CA GLU A 44 -16.63 37.64 7.52
C GLU A 44 -15.63 37.70 6.33
N GLY A 45 -14.58 36.87 6.40
CA GLY A 45 -13.50 36.82 5.41
C GLY A 45 -12.34 37.79 5.63
N TRP A 46 -12.47 38.75 6.55
CA TRP A 46 -11.41 39.67 6.93
C TRP A 46 -10.26 38.98 7.65
N VAL A 47 -9.04 39.36 7.28
CA VAL A 47 -7.79 38.92 7.90
C VAL A 47 -6.99 40.17 8.27
N PRO A 48 -6.69 40.40 9.56
CA PRO A 48 -5.87 41.54 9.99
C PRO A 48 -4.47 41.54 9.37
N LEU A 49 -3.95 42.73 9.06
CA LEU A 49 -2.61 42.89 8.49
C LEU A 49 -1.51 42.38 9.43
N GLU A 50 -1.72 42.44 10.76
CA GLU A 50 -0.88 41.77 11.77
C GLU A 50 -0.71 40.26 11.55
N ILE A 51 -1.68 39.61 10.92
CA ILE A 51 -1.60 38.17 10.58
C ILE A 51 -0.92 38.01 9.23
N MET A 52 -1.23 38.89 8.27
CA MET A 52 -0.59 38.88 6.95
C MET A 52 0.92 39.09 7.01
N ILE A 53 1.44 40.00 7.85
CA ILE A 53 2.90 40.20 8.00
C ILE A 53 3.62 39.02 8.68
N LYS A 54 2.90 38.02 9.19
CA LYS A 54 3.49 36.76 9.70
C LYS A 54 3.73 35.74 8.57
N PHE A 55 3.27 36.00 7.33
CA PHE A 55 3.56 35.16 6.17
C PHE A 55 4.98 35.42 5.65
N ASN A 56 5.84 34.41 5.75
CA ASN A 56 7.29 34.48 5.48
C ASN A 56 7.75 35.10 4.14
N ARG A 57 6.90 35.21 3.11
CA ARG A 57 7.27 35.91 1.85
C ARG A 57 6.82 37.37 1.84
N LEU A 58 5.65 37.69 2.39
CA LEU A 58 5.19 39.08 2.51
C LEU A 58 6.07 39.86 3.49
N ASN A 59 6.39 39.25 4.64
CA ASN A 59 7.29 39.81 5.66
C ASN A 59 8.65 40.28 5.09
N ARG A 60 9.18 39.55 4.09
CA ARG A 60 10.45 39.86 3.41
C ARG A 60 10.36 40.98 2.38
N LEU A 61 9.15 41.37 1.98
CA LEU A 61 8.90 42.51 1.10
C LEU A 61 8.65 43.76 1.94
N THR A 62 7.77 43.67 2.94
CA THR A 62 7.51 44.75 3.91
C THR A 62 6.79 44.21 5.16
N THR A 63 6.90 44.96 6.26
CA THR A 63 6.04 44.84 7.45
C THR A 63 5.06 46.01 7.59
N ASP A 64 5.11 47.00 6.71
CA ASP A 64 4.42 48.28 6.86
C ASP A 64 3.01 48.22 6.27
N PHE A 65 2.01 48.36 7.14
CA PHE A 65 0.60 48.25 6.76
C PHE A 65 0.19 49.28 5.68
N ASN A 66 0.74 50.49 5.75
CA ASN A 66 0.48 51.54 4.76
C ASN A 66 0.94 51.12 3.35
N VAL A 67 2.13 50.53 3.21
CA VAL A 67 2.67 50.07 1.92
C VAL A 67 1.85 48.90 1.37
N ILE A 68 1.38 48.00 2.24
CA ILE A 68 0.50 46.89 1.85
C ILE A 68 -0.86 47.41 1.35
N VAL A 69 -1.45 48.37 2.06
CA VAL A 69 -2.73 48.98 1.70
C VAL A 69 -2.62 49.81 0.42
N GLU A 70 -1.56 50.59 0.27
CA GLU A 70 -1.32 51.40 -0.94
C GLU A 70 -1.09 50.50 -2.16
N ALA A 71 -0.26 49.46 -2.05
CA ALA A 71 -0.05 48.47 -3.11
C ALA A 71 -1.39 47.84 -3.55
N LEU A 72 -2.16 47.29 -2.60
CA LEU A 72 -3.44 46.65 -2.90
C LEU A 72 -4.46 47.61 -3.52
N SER A 73 -4.46 48.89 -3.11
CA SER A 73 -5.33 49.91 -3.71
C SER A 73 -4.99 50.23 -5.18
N LYS A 74 -3.77 49.90 -5.62
CA LYS A 74 -3.29 50.02 -7.01
C LYS A 74 -3.43 48.72 -7.81
N SER A 75 -3.99 47.65 -7.24
CA SER A 75 -4.09 46.34 -7.91
C SER A 75 -5.07 46.35 -9.08
N LYS A 76 -4.60 45.90 -10.24
CA LYS A 76 -5.42 45.66 -11.45
C LYS A 76 -6.25 44.38 -11.40
N ALA A 77 -6.01 43.50 -10.43
CA ALA A 77 -6.74 42.23 -10.30
C ALA A 77 -8.08 42.42 -9.56
N GLU A 78 -8.19 43.46 -8.73
CA GLU A 78 -9.37 43.76 -7.90
C GLU A 78 -9.87 42.52 -7.11
N LEU A 79 -8.95 41.63 -6.71
CA LEU A 79 -9.28 40.39 -6.01
C LEU A 79 -9.47 40.63 -4.49
N MET A 80 -8.85 41.70 -3.98
CA MET A 80 -8.76 42.03 -2.57
C MET A 80 -9.58 43.28 -2.25
N GLU A 81 -10.36 43.20 -1.18
CA GLU A 81 -10.98 44.34 -0.51
C GLU A 81 -10.15 44.73 0.73
N ILE A 82 -10.14 46.02 1.03
CA ILE A 82 -9.46 46.63 2.18
C ILE A 82 -10.55 47.20 3.10
N SER A 83 -10.43 47.04 4.41
CA SER A 83 -11.40 47.58 5.36
C SER A 83 -11.33 49.11 5.46
N GLU A 84 -12.43 49.75 5.89
CA GLU A 84 -12.52 51.22 6.01
C GLU A 84 -11.47 51.80 6.97
N ASP A 85 -11.17 51.08 8.05
CA ASP A 85 -10.12 51.38 9.03
C ASP A 85 -8.69 51.05 8.54
N LYS A 86 -8.57 50.42 7.36
CA LYS A 86 -7.33 49.94 6.73
C LYS A 86 -6.53 48.91 7.55
N THR A 87 -7.11 48.29 8.58
CA THR A 87 -6.41 47.30 9.42
C THR A 87 -6.53 45.85 8.92
N LYS A 88 -7.48 45.55 8.04
CA LYS A 88 -7.80 44.19 7.54
C LYS A 88 -7.93 44.17 6.03
N ILE A 89 -7.74 42.98 5.45
CA ILE A 89 -7.99 42.70 4.03
C ILE A 89 -8.78 41.41 3.87
N ARG A 90 -9.57 41.29 2.81
CA ARG A 90 -10.26 40.03 2.44
C ARG A 90 -10.27 39.82 0.93
N ARG A 91 -10.54 38.59 0.49
CA ARG A 91 -10.93 38.34 -0.90
C ARG A 91 -12.33 38.91 -1.13
N SER A 92 -12.55 39.63 -2.23
CA SER A 92 -13.86 40.22 -2.53
C SER A 92 -14.95 39.14 -2.64
N PRO A 93 -16.11 39.30 -1.97
CA PRO A 93 -17.26 38.39 -2.12
C PRO A 93 -17.79 38.33 -3.57
N SER A 94 -17.52 39.35 -4.40
CA SER A 94 -17.86 39.36 -5.83
C SER A 94 -17.10 38.31 -6.65
N LYS A 95 -15.95 37.84 -6.16
CA LYS A 95 -15.06 36.88 -6.80
C LYS A 95 -14.94 35.63 -5.92
N PRO A 96 -16.02 34.82 -5.77
CA PRO A 96 -15.98 33.59 -4.97
C PRO A 96 -14.93 32.61 -5.50
N LEU A 97 -14.59 31.59 -4.70
CA LEU A 97 -13.75 30.48 -5.17
C LEU A 97 -14.49 29.68 -6.25
N PRO A 98 -13.82 29.26 -7.34
CA PRO A 98 -14.42 28.38 -8.34
C PRO A 98 -14.78 27.03 -7.72
N GLU A 99 -15.91 26.47 -8.13
CA GLU A 99 -16.34 25.16 -7.67
C GLU A 99 -15.37 24.07 -8.19
N VAL A 100 -14.99 23.15 -7.30
CA VAL A 100 -13.97 22.13 -7.60
C VAL A 100 -14.62 20.92 -8.29
N THR A 101 -15.28 21.17 -9.42
CA THR A 101 -15.86 20.16 -10.32
C THR A 101 -14.78 19.32 -10.99
N ASP A 102 -15.14 18.17 -11.56
CA ASP A 102 -14.17 17.35 -12.32
C ASP A 102 -13.73 18.01 -13.63
N GLU A 103 -14.56 18.88 -14.21
CA GLU A 103 -14.20 19.74 -15.34
C GLU A 103 -13.11 20.74 -14.96
N TYR A 104 -13.27 21.48 -13.85
CA TYR A 104 -12.24 22.39 -13.33
C TYR A 104 -10.94 21.65 -12.97
N LYS A 105 -11.04 20.45 -12.39
CA LYS A 105 -9.87 19.58 -12.15
C LYS A 105 -9.18 19.18 -13.46
N ASN A 106 -9.91 18.96 -14.56
CA ASN A 106 -9.36 18.54 -15.85
C ASN A 106 -8.74 19.72 -16.61
N ASP A 107 -9.39 20.90 -16.65
CA ASP A 107 -8.78 22.14 -17.15
C ASP A 107 -7.44 22.41 -16.47
N VAL A 108 -7.42 22.42 -15.13
CA VAL A 108 -6.20 22.64 -14.34
C VAL A 108 -5.14 21.56 -14.60
N LYS A 109 -5.48 20.33 -15.00
CA LYS A 109 -4.50 19.33 -15.47
C LYS A 109 -3.95 19.67 -16.86
N ASN A 110 -4.81 20.04 -17.80
CA ASN A 110 -4.46 20.31 -19.20
C ASN A 110 -3.49 21.48 -19.35
N ARG A 111 -3.63 22.53 -18.51
CA ARG A 111 -2.66 23.64 -18.41
C ARG A 111 -1.62 23.47 -17.30
N SER A 112 -1.48 22.27 -16.73
CA SER A 112 -0.35 21.94 -15.85
C SER A 112 0.80 21.29 -16.61
N VAL A 113 1.99 21.87 -16.50
CA VAL A 113 3.22 21.35 -17.09
C VAL A 113 4.14 20.80 -16.01
N TYR A 114 4.84 19.70 -16.31
CA TYR A 114 5.93 19.15 -15.52
C TYR A 114 7.27 19.55 -16.11
N ILE A 115 8.18 20.04 -15.27
CA ILE A 115 9.51 20.49 -15.70
C ILE A 115 10.56 19.90 -14.76
N LYS A 116 11.61 19.28 -15.30
CA LYS A 116 12.77 18.74 -14.57
C LYS A 116 14.07 19.20 -15.22
N GLY A 117 15.03 19.64 -14.41
CA GLY A 117 16.38 20.05 -14.85
C GLY A 117 16.93 21.25 -14.08
N PHE A 118 16.10 21.92 -13.27
CA PHE A 118 16.59 22.89 -12.29
C PHE A 118 17.58 22.23 -11.31
N PRO A 119 18.63 22.93 -10.87
CA PRO A 119 19.54 22.41 -9.86
C PRO A 119 18.88 22.41 -8.45
N THR A 120 19.46 21.70 -7.49
CA THR A 120 18.85 21.45 -6.16
C THR A 120 18.84 22.67 -5.23
N ASP A 121 19.68 23.66 -5.51
CA ASP A 121 19.80 24.95 -4.83
C ASP A 121 18.80 26.00 -5.34
N ALA A 122 18.32 25.89 -6.58
CA ALA A 122 17.41 26.86 -7.22
C ALA A 122 16.21 27.22 -6.33
N THR A 123 15.99 28.52 -6.15
CA THR A 123 14.93 29.05 -5.29
C THR A 123 13.59 29.11 -6.02
N LEU A 124 12.53 29.51 -5.32
CA LEU A 124 11.23 29.75 -5.96
C LEU A 124 11.23 31.01 -6.82
N ASP A 125 12.16 31.93 -6.58
CA ASP A 125 12.17 33.26 -7.18
C ASP A 125 12.98 33.27 -8.48
N ASP A 126 14.13 32.60 -8.54
CA ASP A 126 14.84 32.31 -9.81
C ASP A 126 14.01 31.45 -10.78
N ILE A 127 13.08 30.62 -10.26
CA ILE A 127 12.14 29.85 -11.07
C ILE A 127 10.96 30.72 -11.56
N LYS A 128 10.57 31.76 -10.81
CA LYS A 128 9.59 32.76 -11.28
C LYS A 128 10.18 33.59 -12.41
N GLU A 129 11.36 34.15 -12.20
CA GLU A 129 12.10 34.97 -13.18
C GLU A 129 12.27 34.20 -14.51
N TRP A 130 12.74 32.95 -14.46
CA TRP A 130 12.88 32.12 -15.66
C TRP A 130 11.55 31.75 -16.35
N LEU A 131 10.40 31.83 -15.64
CA LEU A 131 9.07 31.57 -16.22
C LEU A 131 8.38 32.84 -16.74
N GLU A 132 8.83 34.04 -16.38
CA GLU A 132 8.16 35.32 -16.65
C GLU A 132 8.07 35.59 -18.16
N ASP A 133 9.15 35.39 -18.92
CA ASP A 133 9.20 35.46 -20.38
C ASP A 133 8.39 34.36 -21.11
N LYS A 134 7.88 33.36 -20.38
CA LYS A 134 7.44 32.07 -20.96
C LYS A 134 5.94 31.82 -20.84
N GLY A 135 5.17 32.78 -20.33
CA GLY A 135 3.71 32.75 -20.20
C GLY A 135 3.23 33.02 -18.77
N GLN A 136 1.96 33.39 -18.61
CA GLN A 136 1.43 33.78 -17.31
C GLN A 136 1.22 32.54 -16.41
N VAL A 137 2.11 32.33 -15.44
CA VAL A 137 2.04 31.18 -14.52
C VAL A 137 1.30 31.55 -13.24
N LEU A 138 0.14 30.92 -13.03
CA LEU A 138 -0.71 31.15 -11.84
C LEU A 138 -0.23 30.40 -10.59
N ASN A 139 0.52 29.30 -10.76
CA ASN A 139 1.02 28.50 -9.63
C ASN A 139 2.31 27.72 -9.98
N ILE A 140 3.28 27.71 -9.05
CA ILE A 140 4.54 26.99 -9.14
C ILE A 140 4.70 26.06 -7.93
N GLN A 141 4.52 24.76 -8.13
CA GLN A 141 4.69 23.74 -7.09
C GLN A 141 6.07 23.09 -7.18
N MET A 142 7.04 23.60 -6.41
CA MET A 142 8.36 22.96 -6.24
C MET A 142 8.24 21.56 -5.63
N ARG A 143 8.80 20.54 -6.28
CA ARG A 143 8.69 19.15 -5.83
C ARG A 143 9.83 18.85 -4.86
N ARG A 144 9.48 18.47 -3.63
CA ARG A 144 10.45 18.24 -2.54
C ARG A 144 10.50 16.77 -2.09
N THR A 145 11.56 16.38 -1.39
CA THR A 145 11.69 15.10 -0.67
C THR A 145 10.88 15.14 0.64
N LEU A 146 10.79 14.00 1.34
CA LEU A 146 10.21 13.97 2.69
C LEU A 146 10.99 14.89 3.65
N HIS A 147 12.31 14.99 3.47
CA HIS A 147 13.23 15.88 4.19
C HIS A 147 13.23 17.33 3.64
N LYS A 148 12.17 17.77 2.95
CA LYS A 148 11.98 19.11 2.38
C LYS A 148 13.01 19.60 1.32
N ALA A 149 14.09 18.86 1.06
CA ALA A 149 15.05 19.17 0.01
C ALA A 149 14.41 19.16 -1.40
N PHE A 150 14.89 20.01 -2.31
CA PHE A 150 14.33 20.16 -3.66
C PHE A 150 14.79 19.03 -4.61
N LYS A 151 13.89 18.59 -5.51
CA LYS A 151 14.12 17.48 -6.47
C LYS A 151 14.45 17.94 -7.89
N GLY A 152 14.96 19.17 -8.07
CA GLY A 152 15.28 19.73 -9.38
C GLY A 152 14.11 19.72 -10.38
N SER A 153 12.88 19.79 -9.88
CA SER A 153 11.67 19.63 -10.69
C SER A 153 10.45 20.28 -10.05
N ILE A 154 9.57 20.82 -10.90
CA ILE A 154 8.38 21.58 -10.50
C ILE A 154 7.14 21.06 -11.26
N PHE A 155 5.96 21.47 -10.80
CA PHE A 155 4.79 21.59 -11.66
C PHE A 155 4.45 23.08 -11.78
N ALA A 156 4.31 23.58 -13.00
CA ALA A 156 3.76 24.91 -13.28
C ALA A 156 2.29 24.75 -13.70
N VAL A 157 1.44 25.72 -13.35
CA VAL A 157 0.07 25.83 -13.87
C VAL A 157 -0.05 27.18 -14.57
N PHE A 158 -0.30 27.15 -15.88
CA PHE A 158 -0.45 28.33 -16.71
C PHE A 158 -1.86 28.91 -16.64
N ASP A 159 -2.02 30.14 -17.10
CA ASP A 159 -3.28 30.82 -17.36
C ASP A 159 -4.21 29.98 -18.26
N SER A 160 -3.67 29.49 -19.38
CA SER A 160 -4.43 28.88 -20.46
C SER A 160 -3.78 27.59 -20.97
N ILE A 161 -4.57 26.78 -21.67
CA ILE A 161 -4.09 25.56 -22.32
C ILE A 161 -3.17 25.91 -23.51
N GLU A 162 -3.35 27.08 -24.13
CA GLU A 162 -2.50 27.54 -25.24
C GLU A 162 -1.09 27.93 -24.80
N SER A 163 -0.93 28.69 -23.72
CA SER A 163 0.40 29.04 -23.21
C SER A 163 1.13 27.79 -22.72
N ALA A 164 0.44 26.87 -22.05
CA ALA A 164 0.98 25.55 -21.69
C ALA A 164 1.42 24.73 -22.92
N LYS A 165 0.63 24.71 -24.01
CA LYS A 165 1.01 24.04 -25.27
C LYS A 165 2.23 24.67 -25.92
N LYS A 166 2.21 25.98 -26.18
CA LYS A 166 3.34 26.74 -26.76
C LYS A 166 4.63 26.52 -25.94
N PHE A 167 4.52 26.47 -24.62
CA PHE A 167 5.63 26.18 -23.71
C PHE A 167 6.21 24.76 -23.85
N VAL A 168 5.35 23.74 -23.96
CA VAL A 168 5.76 22.32 -24.13
C VAL A 168 6.27 22.03 -25.54
N GLU A 169 5.68 22.66 -26.55
CA GLU A 169 6.03 22.50 -27.97
C GLU A 169 7.36 23.20 -28.33
N THR A 170 7.81 24.19 -27.54
CA THR A 170 9.09 24.88 -27.74
C THR A 170 10.27 23.95 -27.35
N PRO A 171 11.09 23.47 -28.31
CA PRO A 171 12.21 22.58 -28.00
C PRO A 171 13.43 23.37 -27.48
N GLY A 172 14.38 22.67 -26.85
CA GLY A 172 15.66 23.27 -26.45
C GLY A 172 15.60 24.25 -25.28
N GLN A 173 14.51 24.24 -24.49
CA GLN A 173 14.39 25.04 -23.26
C GLN A 173 15.46 24.62 -22.24
N LYS A 174 16.40 25.52 -21.94
CA LYS A 174 17.45 25.35 -20.93
C LYS A 174 17.20 26.25 -19.71
N TYR A 175 17.67 25.82 -18.55
CA TYR A 175 17.87 26.66 -17.37
C TYR A 175 19.37 26.77 -17.10
N LYS A 176 19.94 27.98 -17.32
CA LYS A 176 21.39 28.18 -17.43
C LYS A 176 21.92 27.18 -18.49
N ASP A 177 22.92 26.38 -18.18
CA ASP A 177 23.50 25.40 -19.12
C ASP A 177 22.74 24.05 -19.18
N THR A 178 21.76 23.83 -18.30
CA THR A 178 21.09 22.52 -18.15
C THR A 178 19.82 22.41 -19.00
N ASP A 179 19.76 21.39 -19.86
CA ASP A 179 18.55 21.02 -20.63
C ASP A 179 17.39 20.59 -19.73
N LEU A 180 16.20 21.12 -20.00
CA LEU A 180 14.99 20.80 -19.24
C LEU A 180 14.15 19.72 -19.93
N LEU A 181 13.84 18.65 -19.19
CA LEU A 181 12.78 17.73 -19.55
C LEU A 181 11.42 18.37 -19.19
N ILE A 182 10.73 18.85 -20.22
CA ILE A 182 9.37 19.38 -20.17
C ILE A 182 8.40 18.30 -20.68
N LEU A 183 7.28 18.11 -19.98
CA LEU A 183 6.19 17.19 -20.34
C LEU A 183 4.86 17.76 -19.83
N PHE A 184 3.71 17.37 -20.41
CA PHE A 184 2.46 17.60 -19.69
C PHE A 184 2.44 16.81 -18.38
N LYS A 185 1.70 17.32 -17.39
CA LYS A 185 1.53 16.64 -16.10
C LYS A 185 0.87 15.26 -16.25
N GLU A 186 0.01 15.10 -17.25
CA GLU A 186 -0.66 13.84 -17.56
C GLU A 186 0.36 12.81 -18.10
N ASP A 187 1.15 13.17 -19.12
CA ASP A 187 2.26 12.35 -19.65
C ASP A 187 3.25 11.95 -18.56
N TYR A 188 3.59 12.88 -17.67
CA TYR A 188 4.46 12.60 -16.53
C TYR A 188 3.86 11.53 -15.61
N PHE A 189 2.55 11.58 -15.35
CA PHE A 189 1.88 10.55 -14.54
C PHE A 189 1.69 9.23 -15.29
N ALA A 190 1.42 9.25 -16.60
CA ALA A 190 1.34 8.06 -17.44
C ALA A 190 2.68 7.30 -17.44
N LYS A 191 3.76 7.97 -17.87
CA LYS A 191 5.12 7.41 -17.92
C LYS A 191 5.61 6.92 -16.55
N LYS A 192 5.28 7.63 -15.47
CA LYS A 192 5.60 7.20 -14.10
C LYS A 192 4.78 6.00 -13.64
N ASN A 193 3.50 5.92 -14.01
CA ASN A 193 2.67 4.78 -13.63
C ASN A 193 3.08 3.53 -14.42
N GLU A 194 3.59 3.69 -15.64
CA GLU A 194 4.24 2.64 -16.42
C GLU A 194 5.58 2.19 -15.82
N GLU A 195 6.49 3.12 -15.51
CA GLU A 195 7.72 2.88 -14.73
C GLU A 195 7.43 2.07 -13.44
N ARG A 196 6.37 2.44 -12.71
CA ARG A 196 5.91 1.71 -11.52
C ARG A 196 5.35 0.32 -11.81
N LYS A 197 4.67 0.11 -12.95
CA LYS A 197 4.20 -1.22 -13.37
C LYS A 197 5.41 -2.10 -13.71
N GLN A 198 6.35 -1.60 -14.50
CA GLN A 198 7.59 -2.29 -14.88
C GLN A 198 8.40 -2.68 -13.65
N ASN A 199 8.72 -1.72 -12.77
CA ASN A 199 9.47 -1.99 -11.53
C ASN A 199 8.76 -2.99 -10.59
N LYS A 200 7.41 -3.03 -10.60
CA LYS A 200 6.62 -4.00 -9.82
C LYS A 200 6.63 -5.40 -10.45
N VAL A 201 6.72 -5.51 -11.78
CA VAL A 201 6.91 -6.79 -12.48
C VAL A 201 8.33 -7.29 -12.28
N GLU A 202 9.34 -6.43 -12.45
CA GLU A 202 10.74 -6.78 -12.25
C GLU A 202 11.03 -7.22 -10.81
N ALA A 203 10.55 -6.47 -9.80
CA ALA A 203 10.71 -6.86 -8.40
C ALA A 203 10.01 -8.19 -8.08
N LYS A 204 8.89 -8.52 -8.75
CA LYS A 204 8.25 -9.85 -8.64
C LYS A 204 9.09 -10.95 -9.29
N LEU A 205 9.70 -10.68 -10.46
CA LEU A 205 10.56 -11.65 -11.15
C LEU A 205 11.83 -11.93 -10.33
N ARG A 206 12.52 -10.89 -9.84
CA ARG A 206 13.68 -11.03 -8.96
C ARG A 206 13.33 -11.79 -7.67
N ALA A 207 12.23 -11.43 -7.00
CA ALA A 207 11.79 -12.14 -5.80
C ALA A 207 11.41 -13.61 -6.06
N LYS A 208 10.89 -13.93 -7.26
CA LYS A 208 10.65 -15.31 -7.68
C LYS A 208 11.97 -16.05 -7.96
N GLN A 209 12.91 -15.45 -8.68
CA GLN A 209 14.23 -16.04 -8.95
C GLN A 209 15.00 -16.29 -7.65
N GLU A 210 15.04 -15.32 -6.75
CA GLU A 210 15.61 -15.48 -5.40
C GLU A 210 14.94 -16.59 -4.57
N GLN A 211 13.66 -16.93 -4.84
CA GLN A 211 12.97 -18.03 -4.19
C GLN A 211 13.32 -19.37 -4.86
N GLU A 212 13.34 -19.44 -6.19
CA GLU A 212 13.74 -20.64 -6.94
C GLU A 212 15.21 -21.00 -6.71
N GLU A 213 16.12 -20.02 -6.56
CA GLU A 213 17.52 -20.23 -6.18
C GLU A 213 17.66 -20.75 -4.74
N LYS A 214 16.87 -20.22 -3.79
CA LYS A 214 16.86 -20.72 -2.40
C LYS A 214 16.29 -22.13 -2.32
N GLN A 215 15.25 -22.44 -3.09
CA GLN A 215 14.70 -23.80 -3.18
C GLN A 215 15.73 -24.78 -3.75
N LYS A 216 16.43 -24.43 -4.84
CA LYS A 216 17.52 -25.26 -5.38
C LYS A 216 18.68 -25.45 -4.40
N LEU A 217 19.07 -24.40 -3.67
CA LEU A 217 20.11 -24.49 -2.64
C LEU A 217 19.67 -25.36 -1.44
N GLU A 218 18.39 -25.34 -1.08
CA GLU A 218 17.81 -26.25 -0.07
C GLU A 218 17.74 -27.70 -0.58
N GLU A 219 17.33 -27.91 -1.84
CA GLU A 219 17.28 -29.22 -2.51
C GLU A 219 18.69 -29.84 -2.69
N ASP A 220 19.67 -29.08 -3.18
CA ASP A 220 21.07 -29.50 -3.33
C ASP A 220 21.70 -29.82 -1.97
N ALA A 221 21.38 -29.04 -0.92
CA ALA A 221 21.85 -29.31 0.44
C ALA A 221 21.18 -30.56 1.05
N GLU A 222 19.89 -30.78 0.81
CA GLU A 222 19.19 -31.98 1.26
C GLU A 222 19.72 -33.23 0.54
N MET A 223 19.87 -33.17 -0.80
CA MET A 223 20.53 -34.18 -1.65
C MET A 223 21.94 -34.49 -1.15
N LYS A 224 22.79 -33.49 -0.94
CA LYS A 224 24.14 -33.71 -0.42
C LYS A 224 24.11 -34.37 0.96
N SER A 225 23.20 -33.94 1.84
CA SER A 225 23.07 -34.58 3.15
C SER A 225 22.48 -36.00 3.07
N LEU A 226 21.75 -36.36 2.01
CA LEU A 226 21.31 -37.74 1.75
C LEU A 226 22.52 -38.59 1.33
N GLU A 227 23.36 -38.10 0.43
CA GLU A 227 24.56 -38.81 -0.02
C GLU A 227 25.60 -38.99 1.10
N GLU A 228 25.81 -37.98 1.95
CA GLU A 228 26.63 -38.06 3.17
C GLU A 228 26.10 -39.06 4.23
N LYS A 229 24.90 -39.63 4.04
CA LYS A 229 24.29 -40.66 4.91
C LYS A 229 24.19 -42.04 4.23
N SER A 230 24.75 -42.21 3.03
CA SER A 230 24.82 -43.53 2.37
C SER A 230 25.88 -44.45 3.02
N GLY A 231 25.72 -45.76 2.88
CA GLY A 231 26.45 -46.81 3.59
C GLY A 231 25.97 -47.06 5.03
N CYS A 232 24.80 -46.56 5.43
CA CYS A 232 24.32 -46.54 6.82
C CYS A 232 22.99 -47.28 7.05
N LEU A 233 22.39 -47.88 6.01
CA LEU A 233 21.13 -48.63 6.09
C LEU A 233 21.35 -50.15 6.06
N LEU A 234 20.67 -50.84 6.98
CA LEU A 234 20.63 -52.30 7.08
C LEU A 234 19.19 -52.79 6.93
N LYS A 235 18.90 -53.55 5.88
CA LYS A 235 17.65 -54.30 5.75
C LYS A 235 17.75 -55.58 6.58
N PHE A 236 16.64 -55.95 7.22
CA PHE A 236 16.47 -57.26 7.83
C PHE A 236 15.16 -57.90 7.37
N SER A 237 15.18 -59.21 7.15
CA SER A 237 14.03 -60.01 6.70
C SER A 237 13.99 -61.36 7.41
N GLY A 238 12.78 -61.80 7.79
CA GLY A 238 12.58 -63.05 8.53
C GLY A 238 11.13 -63.28 8.90
N ASP A 239 10.82 -64.46 9.42
CA ASP A 239 9.45 -64.84 9.80
C ASP A 239 9.09 -64.29 11.19
N LEU A 240 9.01 -62.97 11.29
CA LEU A 240 8.88 -62.20 12.52
C LEU A 240 7.43 -62.28 13.07
N ASP A 241 7.26 -62.82 14.27
CA ASP A 241 5.93 -62.91 14.91
C ASP A 241 5.41 -61.53 15.36
N ASP A 242 4.09 -61.44 15.55
CA ASP A 242 3.37 -60.28 16.11
C ASP A 242 3.85 -59.81 17.50
N GLN A 243 4.82 -60.50 18.12
CA GLN A 243 5.43 -60.11 19.40
C GLN A 243 6.81 -59.45 19.26
N THR A 244 7.35 -59.33 18.04
CA THR A 244 8.62 -58.63 17.79
C THR A 244 8.42 -57.11 17.87
N CYS A 245 9.23 -56.47 18.69
CA CYS A 245 9.14 -55.05 19.02
C CYS A 245 10.39 -54.29 18.54
N ARG A 246 10.24 -52.98 18.30
CA ARG A 246 11.37 -52.07 18.02
C ARG A 246 12.38 -52.01 19.16
N GLU A 247 11.95 -52.40 20.37
CA GLU A 247 12.75 -52.54 21.58
C GLU A 247 13.71 -53.75 21.52
N ASP A 248 13.28 -54.90 20.97
CA ASP A 248 14.15 -56.08 20.81
C ASP A 248 15.36 -55.76 19.90
N LEU A 249 15.12 -55.00 18.82
CA LEU A 249 16.14 -54.51 17.89
C LEU A 249 17.11 -53.51 18.55
N HIS A 250 16.61 -52.64 19.44
CA HIS A 250 17.45 -51.75 20.23
C HIS A 250 18.35 -52.54 21.19
N VAL A 251 17.83 -53.55 21.88
CA VAL A 251 18.62 -54.41 22.78
C VAL A 251 19.74 -55.14 22.02
N LEU A 252 19.45 -55.67 20.83
CA LEU A 252 20.42 -56.42 20.02
C LEU A 252 21.64 -55.58 19.58
N PHE A 253 21.42 -54.31 19.19
CA PHE A 253 22.48 -53.47 18.60
C PHE A 253 23.07 -52.42 19.55
N SER A 254 22.48 -52.15 20.73
CA SER A 254 22.99 -51.11 21.66
C SER A 254 24.46 -51.30 22.07
N SER A 255 24.99 -52.53 21.98
CA SER A 255 26.39 -52.86 22.27
C SER A 255 27.33 -52.78 21.05
N HIS A 256 26.80 -52.60 19.83
CA HIS A 256 27.53 -52.83 18.57
C HIS A 256 27.38 -51.70 17.53
N GLY A 257 26.31 -50.91 17.58
CA GLY A 257 26.10 -49.80 16.66
C GLY A 257 25.03 -48.81 17.16
N ASP A 258 25.34 -47.53 17.08
CA ASP A 258 24.49 -46.47 17.60
C ASP A 258 23.31 -46.22 16.64
N ILE A 259 22.16 -46.84 16.91
CA ILE A 259 20.95 -46.76 16.06
C ILE A 259 20.41 -45.31 16.03
N LYS A 260 20.02 -44.85 14.84
CA LYS A 260 19.42 -43.53 14.59
C LYS A 260 17.92 -43.60 14.32
N TRP A 261 17.47 -44.62 13.59
CA TRP A 261 16.05 -44.86 13.28
C TRP A 261 15.79 -46.33 12.97
N ILE A 262 14.56 -46.79 13.20
CA ILE A 262 14.08 -48.13 12.82
C ILE A 262 12.75 -47.96 12.09
N ASP A 263 12.74 -48.19 10.78
CA ASP A 263 11.50 -48.36 10.03
C ASP A 263 11.08 -49.84 10.05
N PHE A 264 10.20 -50.15 11.00
CA PHE A 264 9.61 -51.48 11.16
C PHE A 264 8.16 -51.35 11.62
N VAL A 265 7.24 -51.97 10.88
CA VAL A 265 5.83 -52.08 11.26
C VAL A 265 5.64 -53.44 11.93
N ARG A 266 5.02 -53.45 13.12
CA ARG A 266 4.77 -54.69 13.88
C ARG A 266 3.90 -55.65 13.04
N GLY A 267 4.39 -56.87 12.82
CA GLY A 267 3.77 -57.87 11.94
C GLY A 267 4.26 -57.84 10.48
N ALA A 268 5.20 -56.94 10.12
CA ALA A 268 5.89 -57.01 8.84
C ALA A 268 7.01 -58.08 8.87
N LYS A 269 7.24 -58.76 7.73
CA LYS A 269 8.33 -59.75 7.57
C LYS A 269 9.68 -59.13 7.21
N GLU A 270 9.71 -57.82 6.99
CA GLU A 270 10.91 -57.05 6.67
C GLU A 270 10.92 -55.72 7.42
N GLY A 271 12.10 -55.17 7.67
CA GLY A 271 12.30 -53.84 8.22
C GLY A 271 13.67 -53.27 7.86
N ILE A 272 13.88 -51.98 8.16
CA ILE A 272 15.11 -51.25 7.83
C ILE A 272 15.61 -50.49 9.06
N ILE A 273 16.89 -50.63 9.38
CA ILE A 273 17.59 -49.92 10.45
C ILE A 273 18.52 -48.88 9.82
N LEU A 274 18.47 -47.64 10.31
CA LEU A 274 19.42 -46.59 9.99
C LEU A 274 20.35 -46.39 11.19
N PHE A 275 21.65 -46.61 10.98
CA PHE A 275 22.68 -46.35 12.00
C PHE A 275 23.22 -44.91 11.92
N LYS A 276 23.96 -44.48 12.95
CA LYS A 276 24.78 -43.24 12.89
C LYS A 276 26.15 -43.45 12.24
N GLU A 277 26.62 -44.70 12.20
CA GLU A 277 27.87 -45.16 11.58
C GLU A 277 27.57 -46.10 10.40
N LYS A 278 28.60 -46.60 9.70
CA LYS A 278 28.42 -47.51 8.57
C LYS A 278 27.71 -48.80 8.98
N ALA A 279 26.70 -49.21 8.22
CA ALA A 279 25.92 -50.42 8.47
C ALA A 279 26.77 -51.70 8.44
N LYS A 280 27.79 -51.78 7.58
CA LYS A 280 28.76 -52.90 7.55
C LYS A 280 29.49 -53.06 8.88
N GLU A 281 30.08 -51.98 9.40
CA GLU A 281 30.86 -52.03 10.64
C GLU A 281 29.98 -52.35 11.87
N ALA A 282 28.70 -51.97 11.87
CA ALA A 282 27.75 -52.37 12.92
C ALA A 282 27.28 -53.83 12.78
N LEU A 283 27.06 -54.30 11.54
CA LEU A 283 26.70 -55.68 11.22
C LEU A 283 27.82 -56.65 11.63
N ASP A 284 29.06 -56.36 11.26
CA ASP A 284 30.19 -57.26 11.48
C ASP A 284 30.48 -57.41 12.99
N LYS A 285 30.52 -56.30 13.74
CA LYS A 285 30.59 -56.29 15.22
C LYS A 285 29.47 -57.14 15.87
N ALA A 286 28.26 -57.08 15.31
CA ALA A 286 27.11 -57.83 15.84
C ALA A 286 27.12 -59.32 15.44
N LYS A 287 27.70 -59.68 14.28
CA LYS A 287 27.93 -61.08 13.88
C LYS A 287 29.02 -61.74 14.71
N ASP A 288 30.14 -61.05 14.91
CA ASP A 288 31.28 -61.53 15.71
C ASP A 288 30.84 -61.81 17.16
N ALA A 289 30.02 -60.93 17.73
CA ALA A 289 29.47 -61.11 19.09
C ALA A 289 28.48 -62.29 19.23
N ASN A 290 27.89 -62.76 18.13
CA ASN A 290 26.86 -63.82 18.12
C ASN A 290 27.28 -65.05 17.31
N ASN A 291 28.60 -65.32 17.18
CA ASN A 291 29.14 -66.49 16.46
C ASN A 291 28.57 -66.69 15.04
N GLY A 292 28.26 -65.58 14.35
CA GLY A 292 27.79 -65.58 12.96
C GLY A 292 26.29 -65.78 12.74
N ASN A 293 25.48 -66.10 13.76
CA ASN A 293 24.02 -66.26 13.61
C ASN A 293 23.24 -65.26 14.48
N LEU A 294 22.99 -64.07 13.93
CA LEU A 294 22.18 -63.01 14.55
C LEU A 294 20.70 -63.39 14.54
N GLN A 295 20.28 -64.16 15.54
CA GLN A 295 18.88 -64.54 15.74
C GLN A 295 18.11 -63.49 16.53
N LEU A 296 16.90 -63.16 16.07
CA LEU A 296 15.99 -62.26 16.78
C LEU A 296 14.91 -63.09 17.47
N ARG A 297 14.92 -63.13 18.81
CA ARG A 297 14.09 -64.04 19.64
C ARG A 297 14.16 -65.51 19.17
N ASN A 298 15.38 -66.02 18.97
CA ASN A 298 15.65 -67.41 18.56
C ASN A 298 15.10 -67.81 17.17
N LYS A 299 14.74 -66.84 16.32
CA LYS A 299 14.50 -67.07 14.89
C LYS A 299 15.67 -66.54 14.06
N GLU A 300 16.04 -67.27 13.02
CA GLU A 300 17.04 -66.81 12.05
C GLU A 300 16.49 -65.62 11.25
N VAL A 301 17.33 -64.59 11.10
CA VAL A 301 17.01 -63.36 10.37
C VAL A 301 18.09 -63.16 9.31
N THR A 302 17.67 -62.85 8.09
CA THR A 302 18.57 -62.48 6.99
C THR A 302 18.86 -60.98 7.08
N TRP A 303 20.15 -60.64 7.10
CA TRP A 303 20.64 -59.27 7.28
C TRP A 303 21.39 -58.83 6.02
N GLU A 304 20.88 -57.81 5.34
CA GLU A 304 21.35 -57.33 4.04
C GLU A 304 21.69 -55.83 4.14
N VAL A 305 22.96 -55.48 3.92
CA VAL A 305 23.35 -54.07 3.83
C VAL A 305 22.90 -53.54 2.48
N LEU A 306 22.09 -52.48 2.50
CA LEU A 306 21.67 -51.80 1.28
C LEU A 306 22.79 -50.84 0.84
N GLU A 307 23.17 -50.90 -0.43
CA GLU A 307 24.12 -49.96 -1.04
C GLU A 307 23.60 -49.48 -2.40
N GLY A 308 23.95 -48.26 -2.80
CA GLY A 308 23.61 -47.70 -4.11
C GLY A 308 22.18 -47.13 -4.19
N GLU A 309 21.52 -47.30 -5.34
CA GLU A 309 20.24 -46.63 -5.62
C GLU A 309 19.09 -47.10 -4.71
N VAL A 310 19.03 -48.40 -4.40
CA VAL A 310 18.04 -48.97 -3.46
C VAL A 310 18.22 -48.38 -2.04
N GLU A 311 19.46 -48.11 -1.64
CA GLU A 311 19.73 -47.39 -0.39
C GLU A 311 19.23 -45.93 -0.45
N LYS A 312 19.52 -45.21 -1.54
CA LYS A 312 19.07 -43.82 -1.72
C LYS A 312 17.54 -43.70 -1.74
N GLU A 313 16.83 -44.62 -2.37
CA GLU A 313 15.35 -44.64 -2.37
C GLU A 313 14.78 -44.94 -0.97
N ALA A 314 15.32 -45.95 -0.27
CA ALA A 314 14.91 -46.26 1.10
C ALA A 314 15.18 -45.09 2.06
N LEU A 315 16.36 -44.46 1.96
CA LEU A 315 16.73 -43.29 2.76
C LEU A 315 15.81 -42.10 2.48
N LYS A 316 15.51 -41.82 1.20
CA LYS A 316 14.61 -40.75 0.78
C LYS A 316 13.22 -40.94 1.38
N LYS A 317 12.65 -42.15 1.31
CA LYS A 317 11.35 -42.47 1.91
C LYS A 317 11.37 -42.29 3.43
N ILE A 318 12.41 -42.77 4.12
CA ILE A 318 12.56 -42.61 5.59
C ILE A 318 12.64 -41.13 6.00
N ILE A 319 13.33 -40.29 5.21
CA ILE A 319 13.35 -38.84 5.46
C ILE A 319 11.99 -38.20 5.13
N GLU A 320 11.31 -38.59 4.06
CA GLU A 320 9.98 -38.10 3.72
C GLU A 320 8.95 -38.41 4.82
N ASP A 321 8.88 -39.65 5.30
CA ASP A 321 8.02 -40.07 6.43
C ASP A 321 8.35 -39.30 7.73
N GLN A 322 9.64 -39.05 8.00
CA GLN A 322 10.08 -38.26 9.15
C GLN A 322 9.68 -36.77 9.01
N GLN A 323 9.87 -36.18 7.82
CA GLN A 323 9.52 -34.80 7.50
C GLN A 323 7.99 -34.59 7.57
N GLU A 324 7.21 -35.54 7.05
CA GLU A 324 5.75 -35.51 7.04
C GLU A 324 5.17 -35.71 8.44
N SER A 325 5.76 -36.59 9.26
CA SER A 325 5.46 -36.72 10.69
C SER A 325 5.72 -35.42 11.48
N LEU A 326 6.88 -34.79 11.26
CA LEU A 326 7.22 -33.49 11.84
C LEU A 326 6.25 -32.38 11.39
N ASN A 327 5.80 -32.40 10.13
CA ASN A 327 4.83 -31.44 9.61
C ASN A 327 3.40 -31.70 10.14
N LYS A 328 3.00 -32.96 10.34
CA LYS A 328 1.78 -33.35 11.06
C LYS A 328 1.82 -32.89 12.54
N TRP A 329 2.98 -32.92 13.19
CA TRP A 329 3.16 -32.38 14.55
C TRP A 329 3.11 -30.83 14.58
N LYS A 330 3.88 -30.15 13.72
CA LYS A 330 3.90 -28.68 13.57
C LYS A 330 2.51 -28.11 13.24
N SER A 331 1.72 -28.77 12.38
CA SER A 331 0.37 -28.34 12.02
C SER A 331 -0.65 -28.53 13.16
N LYS A 332 -0.58 -29.62 13.94
CA LYS A 332 -1.35 -29.79 15.19
C LYS A 332 -1.01 -28.67 16.19
N GLY A 333 0.27 -28.32 16.34
CA GLY A 333 0.72 -27.22 17.20
C GLY A 333 0.10 -25.85 16.85
N ARG A 334 -0.11 -25.56 15.55
CA ARG A 334 -0.73 -24.28 15.12
C ARG A 334 -2.21 -24.13 15.47
N ARG A 335 -2.95 -25.21 15.78
CA ARG A 335 -4.38 -25.09 16.15
C ARG A 335 -4.64 -24.60 17.58
N PHE A 336 -3.64 -24.58 18.47
CA PHE A 336 -3.84 -24.19 19.89
C PHE A 336 -3.18 -22.86 20.31
N LYS A 337 -2.44 -22.17 19.42
CA LYS A 337 -1.76 -20.91 19.74
C LYS A 337 -2.02 -19.80 18.72
N GLY A 338 -3.31 -19.51 18.48
CA GLY A 338 -3.76 -18.57 17.44
C GLY A 338 -5.00 -17.74 17.75
N LYS A 339 -5.44 -17.62 19.02
CA LYS A 339 -6.64 -16.85 19.38
C LYS A 339 -6.56 -16.16 20.75
N GLY A 340 -5.57 -15.27 20.92
CA GLY A 340 -5.42 -14.47 22.14
C GLY A 340 -4.41 -13.33 22.01
N LYS A 341 -4.93 -12.08 21.91
CA LYS A 341 -4.30 -10.76 22.16
C LYS A 341 -2.78 -10.61 21.90
N GLY A 342 -2.38 -9.72 20.99
CA GLY A 342 -0.94 -9.49 20.78
C GLY A 342 -0.42 -8.25 20.06
N ASN A 343 -1.21 -7.27 19.60
CA ASN A 343 -0.63 -5.95 19.30
C ASN A 343 -1.66 -4.81 19.38
N LYS A 344 -1.32 -3.77 20.15
CA LYS A 344 -2.10 -2.53 20.24
C LYS A 344 -1.50 -1.51 19.27
N ALA A 345 -2.29 -0.99 18.34
CA ALA A 345 -1.99 0.32 17.77
C ALA A 345 -2.16 1.38 18.88
N ALA A 346 -1.25 2.34 18.96
CA ALA A 346 -1.33 3.43 19.94
C ALA A 346 -1.96 4.67 19.31
N GLN A 347 -3.20 4.98 19.69
CA GLN A 347 -3.73 6.35 19.70
C GLN A 347 -4.60 6.57 20.96
N PRO A 348 -4.59 7.79 21.53
CA PRO A 348 -5.40 8.14 22.70
C PRO A 348 -6.78 8.71 22.29
N GLY A 349 -7.82 8.50 23.11
CA GLY A 349 -9.10 9.21 22.94
C GLY A 349 -10.32 8.59 23.64
N SER A 350 -10.91 9.36 24.58
CA SER A 350 -12.34 9.40 24.94
C SER A 350 -13.22 8.12 24.97
N ALA A 351 -13.46 7.66 26.20
CA ALA A 351 -14.78 7.55 26.85
C ALA A 351 -15.93 6.60 26.34
N LYS A 352 -16.37 5.75 27.29
CA LYS A 352 -17.75 5.29 27.59
C LYS A 352 -18.68 4.79 26.45
N GLY A 353 -18.96 3.48 26.46
CA GLY A 353 -20.18 2.90 25.89
C GLY A 353 -20.34 1.41 26.23
N LYS A 354 -21.37 1.03 27.00
CA LYS A 354 -21.75 -0.38 27.24
C LYS A 354 -22.92 -0.75 26.32
N VAL A 355 -22.74 -1.75 25.45
CA VAL A 355 -23.85 -2.45 24.77
C VAL A 355 -23.50 -3.94 24.70
N GLN A 356 -24.46 -4.81 25.03
CA GLN A 356 -24.34 -6.27 24.81
C GLN A 356 -24.86 -6.61 23.41
N PHE A 357 -24.23 -7.55 22.72
CA PHE A 357 -24.76 -8.09 21.46
C PHE A 357 -24.91 -9.61 21.54
N GLN A 358 -26.14 -10.10 21.36
CA GLN A 358 -26.43 -11.51 21.15
C GLN A 358 -26.39 -11.80 19.65
N GLY A 359 -25.63 -12.81 19.22
CA GLY A 359 -25.49 -13.15 17.81
C GLY A 359 -26.43 -14.25 17.33
N LYS A 360 -26.69 -14.28 16.01
CA LYS A 360 -27.12 -15.47 15.25
C LYS A 360 -26.35 -15.55 13.93
N LYS A 361 -26.30 -16.75 13.34
CA LYS A 361 -25.62 -17.11 12.07
C LYS A 361 -26.56 -16.77 10.88
N THR A 362 -26.10 -16.61 9.63
CA THR A 362 -25.68 -17.67 8.66
C THR A 362 -24.91 -17.06 7.46
N LYS A 363 -23.86 -17.71 6.89
CA LYS A 363 -23.84 -18.55 5.64
C LYS A 363 -24.52 -17.92 4.40
N PHE A 364 -24.01 -18.00 3.15
CA PHE A 364 -22.73 -18.49 2.54
C PHE A 364 -22.68 -18.09 1.02
N GLY A 365 -21.56 -18.29 0.30
CA GLY A 365 -21.39 -17.99 -1.15
C GLY A 365 -20.53 -16.73 -1.41
N SER A 366 -19.46 -16.64 -2.23
CA SER A 366 -18.80 -17.43 -3.31
C SER A 366 -19.02 -16.90 -4.75
N ASP A 367 -17.91 -16.88 -5.50
CA ASP A 367 -17.69 -16.77 -6.96
C ASP A 367 -18.04 -15.46 -7.71
N ASP A 368 -16.98 -14.72 -8.05
CA ASP A 368 -16.48 -14.41 -9.41
C ASP A 368 -17.42 -14.07 -10.59
N GLU A 369 -17.12 -12.89 -11.16
CA GLU A 369 -17.08 -12.53 -12.59
C GLU A 369 -18.15 -13.06 -13.58
N ARG A 370 -18.98 -12.12 -14.08
CA ARG A 370 -18.69 -11.53 -15.41
C ARG A 370 -19.39 -10.20 -15.72
N ASP A 371 -18.90 -9.60 -16.79
CA ASP A 371 -19.28 -8.32 -17.39
C ASP A 371 -20.41 -8.41 -18.44
N GLU A 372 -20.89 -7.21 -18.81
CA GLU A 372 -21.45 -6.80 -20.11
C GLU A 372 -22.84 -7.26 -20.64
N ASN A 373 -23.64 -6.23 -20.96
CA ASN A 373 -24.38 -5.99 -22.22
C ASN A 373 -25.44 -6.99 -22.74
N GLY A 374 -26.67 -6.49 -22.92
CA GLY A 374 -27.71 -7.11 -23.74
C GLY A 374 -29.09 -6.46 -23.53
N ALA A 375 -29.67 -5.83 -24.56
CA ALA A 375 -30.91 -5.05 -24.47
C ALA A 375 -32.14 -5.73 -25.11
N THR A 376 -33.31 -5.09 -24.94
CA THR A 376 -34.62 -5.31 -25.61
C THR A 376 -35.59 -6.35 -25.03
N GLY A 377 -36.89 -6.02 -25.09
CA GLY A 377 -38.05 -6.90 -24.84
C GLY A 377 -38.84 -7.13 -26.15
N PRO A 378 -40.21 -7.13 -26.18
CA PRO A 378 -41.16 -6.91 -25.08
C PRO A 378 -42.43 -7.81 -25.06
N ALA A 379 -43.24 -7.65 -24.00
CA ALA A 379 -44.71 -7.75 -23.92
C ALA A 379 -45.50 -9.00 -24.39
N LYS A 380 -46.40 -9.50 -23.50
CA LYS A 380 -47.87 -9.57 -23.75
C LYS A 380 -48.73 -9.92 -22.51
N ARG A 381 -49.82 -9.16 -22.38
CA ARG A 381 -51.21 -9.37 -21.85
C ARG A 381 -51.63 -10.75 -21.28
N ALA A 382 -52.75 -10.91 -20.56
CA ALA A 382 -53.62 -10.11 -19.66
C ALA A 382 -54.97 -10.85 -19.45
N ARG A 383 -55.59 -10.75 -18.25
CA ARG A 383 -57.03 -10.96 -17.90
C ARG A 383 -57.16 -10.70 -16.38
N GLU A 384 -58.05 -9.84 -15.86
CA GLU A 384 -59.53 -9.94 -15.78
C GLU A 384 -60.01 -11.20 -15.03
N GLU A 385 -61.07 -11.20 -14.21
CA GLU A 385 -61.74 -10.19 -13.35
C GLU A 385 -62.94 -10.92 -12.70
N THR A 386 -63.31 -10.65 -11.43
CA THR A 386 -64.68 -10.88 -10.91
C THR A 386 -64.85 -10.33 -9.48
N ASP A 387 -65.86 -9.46 -9.29
CA ASP A 387 -66.30 -8.96 -7.98
C ASP A 387 -67.14 -9.97 -7.18
N LYS A 388 -67.28 -9.72 -5.86
CA LYS A 388 -68.61 -9.57 -5.23
C LYS A 388 -68.61 -9.03 -3.78
N GLU A 389 -69.37 -7.94 -3.61
CA GLU A 389 -70.29 -7.61 -2.50
C GLU A 389 -69.80 -7.54 -1.02
N GLU A 390 -69.90 -6.34 -0.44
CA GLU A 390 -70.03 -6.11 1.02
C GLU A 390 -71.43 -6.53 1.54
N PRO A 391 -71.69 -6.47 2.87
CA PRO A 391 -72.36 -5.27 3.37
C PRO A 391 -72.00 -4.79 4.81
N ALA A 392 -72.08 -3.47 5.00
CA ALA A 392 -72.75 -2.71 6.10
C ALA A 392 -72.99 -3.36 7.49
N SER A 393 -72.96 -2.64 8.64
CA SER A 393 -72.68 -1.22 8.95
C SER A 393 -72.68 -0.95 10.47
N LYS A 394 -72.22 0.23 10.91
CA LYS A 394 -72.86 0.99 12.02
C LYS A 394 -72.43 2.48 12.08
N GLN A 395 -73.41 3.39 12.05
CA GLN A 395 -73.29 4.79 12.51
C GLN A 395 -73.67 4.86 14.02
N GLN A 396 -73.78 5.97 14.76
CA GLN A 396 -73.89 7.45 14.53
C GLN A 396 -73.37 8.13 15.87
N LYS A 397 -73.20 9.44 16.13
CA LYS A 397 -73.75 10.75 15.69
C LYS A 397 -72.64 11.84 15.77
N THR A 398 -72.66 12.94 15.00
CA THR A 398 -73.32 14.28 15.20
C THR A 398 -73.06 14.92 16.58
N GLU A 399 -72.72 16.21 16.70
CA GLU A 399 -73.46 17.38 16.16
C GLU A 399 -72.58 18.56 15.67
N ASN A 400 -73.21 19.60 15.08
CA ASN A 400 -72.57 20.76 14.40
C ASN A 400 -72.93 22.10 15.08
N GLY A 401 -72.13 23.16 14.82
CA GLY A 401 -72.44 24.57 15.12
C GLY A 401 -71.22 25.30 15.71
N ALA A 402 -70.62 26.36 15.15
CA ALA A 402 -71.05 27.51 14.33
C ALA A 402 -71.59 28.71 15.13
N GLY A 403 -71.14 29.91 14.77
CA GLY A 403 -71.40 31.18 15.48
C GLY A 403 -70.21 31.63 16.33
N GLY A 404 -69.89 32.92 16.26
CA GLY A 404 -68.93 33.61 17.13
C GLY A 404 -69.49 34.99 17.50
N ASP A 405 -68.80 35.75 18.34
CA ASP A 405 -69.19 37.11 18.70
C ASP A 405 -67.98 37.95 19.16
N GLN A 406 -68.13 39.28 19.06
CA GLN A 406 -67.28 40.38 19.57
C GLN A 406 -65.83 40.49 19.07
#